data_AF-A0A7L1TLL3-F1
#
_entry.id   AF-A0A7L1TLL3-F1
#
_cell.length_a   1.000
_cell.length_b   1.000
_cell.length_c   1.000
_cell.angle_alpha   90.00
_cell.angle_beta   90.00
_cell.angle_gamma   90.00
#
_symmetry.space_group_name_H-M   'P 1'
#
loop_
_entity.id
_entity.type
_entity.pdbx_description
1 polymer ?
#
loop_
_entity_poly.entity_id
_entity_poly.type
_entity_poly.pdbx_seq_one_letter_code
_entity_poly.pdbx_strand_id
1 'polypeptide(L)'
;IDHNTGIAHSPTGQVVVERTNRTLKEYLARQKQEGNNDVSSRLHNVLFTLNYLSLTEGREEPAVVIHHSIMKEGRLKAIPGLYVYHKNMQTGVWE
;
A
#
# COMPACT_ATOMS: atom_id res chain seq x y z
N ILE A 1 -5.36 -9.38 -18.00
CA ILE A 1 -4.60 -9.54 -16.74
C ILE A 1 -3.21 -9.90 -17.18
N ASP A 2 -2.24 -9.03 -16.90
CA ASP A 2 -0.84 -9.27 -17.29
C ASP A 2 -0.09 -9.80 -16.07
N HIS A 3 0.68 -10.87 -16.26
CA HIS A 3 1.37 -11.56 -15.17
C HIS A 3 2.84 -11.16 -15.14
N ASN A 4 3.32 -10.74 -13.97
CA ASN A 4 4.72 -10.45 -13.73
C ASN A 4 5.17 -11.11 -12.42
N THR A 5 6.24 -11.92 -12.49
CA THR A 5 6.73 -12.76 -11.38
C THR A 5 7.97 -12.19 -10.67
N GLY A 6 8.59 -11.13 -11.21
CA GLY A 6 9.78 -10.51 -10.62
C GLY A 6 11.05 -11.36 -10.74
N ILE A 7 12.07 -11.01 -9.94
CA ILE A 7 13.38 -11.69 -9.94
C ILE A 7 13.30 -12.94 -9.05
N ALA A 8 13.74 -14.08 -9.57
CA ALA A 8 13.76 -15.34 -8.82
C ALA A 8 14.54 -15.19 -7.50
N HIS A 9 13.98 -15.73 -6.41
CA HIS A 9 14.55 -15.71 -5.06
C HIS A 9 14.85 -14.32 -4.46
N SER A 10 14.38 -13.24 -5.11
CA SER A 10 14.52 -11.88 -4.58
C SER A 10 13.18 -11.39 -4.03
N PRO A 11 13.06 -11.11 -2.71
CA PRO A 11 11.84 -10.57 -2.13
C PRO A 11 11.63 -9.08 -2.46
N THR A 12 12.65 -8.40 -2.96
CA THR A 12 12.65 -6.93 -3.14
C THR A 12 11.54 -6.45 -4.07
N GLY A 13 11.19 -7.23 -5.09
CA GLY A 13 10.09 -6.92 -6.02
C GLY A 13 8.70 -6.90 -5.36
N GLN A 14 8.55 -7.47 -4.16
CA GLN A 14 7.27 -7.60 -3.44
C GLN A 14 7.29 -6.91 -2.08
N VAL A 15 8.26 -6.02 -1.83
CA VAL A 15 8.46 -5.37 -0.52
C VAL A 15 7.21 -4.66 0.02
N VAL A 16 6.38 -4.10 -0.86
CA VAL A 16 5.12 -3.44 -0.47
C VAL A 16 4.14 -4.43 0.14
N VAL A 17 3.98 -5.60 -0.47
CA VAL A 17 3.11 -6.68 0.03
C VAL A 17 3.68 -7.25 1.32
N GLU A 18 4.99 -7.45 1.40
CA GLU A 18 5.65 -7.95 2.61
C GLU A 18 5.50 -6.98 3.80
N ARG A 19 5.66 -5.68 3.58
CA ARG A 19 5.38 -4.64 4.59
C ARG A 19 3.91 -4.67 5.03
N THR A 20 3.00 -4.81 4.07
CA THR A 20 1.55 -4.91 4.35
C THR A 20 1.23 -6.15 5.18
N ASN A 21 1.85 -7.30 4.88
CA ASN A 21 1.68 -8.53 5.65
C ASN A 21 2.16 -8.38 7.10
N ARG A 22 3.26 -7.66 7.33
CA ARG A 22 3.72 -7.35 8.68
C ARG A 22 2.69 -6.52 9.45
N THR A 23 2.19 -5.44 8.85
CA THR A 23 1.15 -4.59 9.47
C THR A 23 -0.13 -5.38 9.74
N LEU A 24 -0.56 -6.23 8.80
CA LEU A 24 -1.73 -7.09 8.97
C LEU A 24 -1.58 -8.03 10.18
N LYS A 25 -0.42 -8.67 10.32
CA LYS A 25 -0.11 -9.55 11.47
C LYS A 25 -0.12 -8.79 12.79
N GLU A 26 0.43 -7.58 12.82
CA GLU A 26 0.41 -6.73 14.02
C GLU A 26 -1.03 -6.38 14.43
N TYR A 27 -1.89 -5.99 13.49
CA TYR A 27 -3.28 -5.69 13.80
C TYR A 27 -4.08 -6.93 14.20
N LEU A 28 -3.83 -8.09 13.59
CA LEU A 28 -4.44 -9.36 13.99
C LEU A 28 -4.06 -9.75 15.42
N ALA A 29 -2.81 -9.47 15.84
CA ALA A 29 -2.37 -9.70 17.21
C ALA A 29 -3.02 -8.72 18.19
N ARG A 30 -3.14 -7.43 17.82
CA ARG A 30 -3.76 -6.38 18.65
C ARG A 30 -5.26 -6.55 18.82
N GLN A 31 -5.97 -6.91 17.76
CA GLN A 31 -7.42 -7.12 17.76
C GLN A 31 -7.82 -8.55 18.15
N LYS A 32 -6.93 -9.28 18.82
CA LYS A 32 -7.24 -10.61 19.35
C LYS A 32 -8.22 -10.43 20.51
N GLN A 33 -9.51 -10.66 20.23
CA GLN A 33 -10.54 -10.67 21.27
C GLN A 33 -10.41 -11.92 22.14
N GLU A 34 -10.63 -11.76 23.45
CA GLU A 34 -10.70 -12.87 24.41
C GLU A 34 -12.00 -13.66 24.18
N GLY A 35 -11.98 -14.53 23.18
CA GLY A 35 -13.13 -15.34 22.78
C GLY A 35 -12.83 -16.11 21.49
N ASN A 36 -13.56 -17.21 21.27
CA ASN A 36 -13.41 -18.05 20.09
C ASN A 36 -14.11 -17.42 18.88
N ASN A 37 -13.61 -16.26 18.42
CA ASN A 37 -14.10 -15.65 17.19
C ASN A 37 -13.53 -16.34 15.97
N ASP A 38 -14.42 -16.60 15.00
CA ASP A 38 -14.09 -17.16 13.71
C ASP A 38 -12.95 -16.36 13.02
N VAL A 39 -12.02 -17.10 12.38
CA VAL A 39 -10.81 -16.53 11.77
C VAL A 39 -11.16 -15.54 10.67
N SER A 40 -12.21 -15.82 9.88
CA SER A 40 -12.67 -14.94 8.82
C SER A 40 -13.22 -13.64 9.40
N SER A 41 -14.04 -13.73 10.44
CA SER A 41 -14.60 -12.55 11.12
C SER A 41 -13.51 -11.65 11.70
N ARG A 42 -12.47 -12.24 12.32
CA ARG A 42 -11.31 -11.48 12.81
C ARG A 42 -10.55 -10.80 11.68
N LEU A 43 -10.33 -11.50 10.57
CA LEU A 43 -9.67 -10.92 9.40
C LEU A 43 -10.47 -9.76 8.80
N HIS A 44 -11.80 -9.90 8.68
CA HIS A 44 -12.68 -8.84 8.20
C HIS A 44 -12.59 -7.58 9.06
N ASN A 45 -12.62 -7.72 10.39
CA ASN A 45 -12.51 -6.58 11.30
C ASN A 45 -11.16 -5.84 11.15
N VAL A 46 -10.07 -6.59 11.01
CA VAL A 46 -8.75 -5.99 10.79
C VAL A 46 -8.67 -5.30 9.43
N LEU A 47 -9.17 -5.92 8.36
CA LEU A 47 -9.20 -5.31 7.03
C LEU A 47 -10.09 -4.07 7.00
N PHE A 48 -11.23 -4.09 7.68
CA PHE A 48 -12.09 -2.93 7.82
C PHE A 48 -11.36 -1.79 8.53
N THR A 49 -10.70 -2.10 9.66
CA THR A 49 -9.92 -1.11 10.40
C THR A 49 -8.82 -0.50 9.53
N LEU A 50 -8.01 -1.33 8.87
CA LEU A 50 -6.89 -0.86 8.05
C LEU A 50 -7.34 -0.02 6.85
N ASN A 51 -8.43 -0.41 6.18
CA ASN A 51 -8.85 0.25 4.95
C ASN A 51 -9.76 1.47 5.17
N TYR A 52 -10.57 1.47 6.24
CA TYR A 52 -11.63 2.47 6.45
C TYR A 52 -11.39 3.37 7.67
N LEU A 53 -10.69 2.89 8.71
CA LEU A 53 -10.59 3.59 9.98
C LEU A 53 -9.17 4.07 10.31
N SER A 54 -8.14 3.45 9.73
CA SER A 54 -6.75 3.81 10.01
C SER A 54 -6.24 4.87 9.04
N LEU A 55 -5.58 5.88 9.59
CA LEU A 55 -4.77 6.84 8.86
C LEU A 55 -3.32 6.38 8.93
N THR A 56 -2.75 5.99 7.80
CA THR A 56 -1.39 5.41 7.75
C THR A 56 -0.39 6.47 7.30
N GLU A 57 0.79 6.52 7.93
CA GLU A 57 1.97 7.24 7.42
C GLU A 57 1.74 8.73 7.11
N GLY A 58 1.06 9.45 8.02
CA GLY A 58 0.84 10.90 7.87
C GLY A 58 -0.17 11.27 6.79
N ARG A 59 -0.92 10.30 6.26
CA ARG A 59 -2.05 10.55 5.38
C ARG A 59 -3.23 11.09 6.17
N GLU A 60 -3.92 12.05 5.58
CA GLU A 60 -5.12 12.66 6.17
C GLU A 60 -6.39 11.83 5.91
N GLU A 61 -6.34 10.95 4.89
CA GLU A 61 -7.48 10.15 4.46
C GLU A 61 -7.23 8.63 4.57
N PRO A 62 -8.28 7.83 4.85
CA PRO A 62 -8.19 6.38 4.84
C PRO A 62 -7.90 5.80 3.45
N ALA A 63 -7.36 4.58 3.42
CA ALA A 63 -6.97 3.92 2.17
C ALA A 63 -8.12 3.78 1.16
N VAL A 64 -9.36 3.54 1.64
CA VAL A 64 -10.55 3.46 0.78
C VAL A 64 -10.80 4.75 0.01
N VAL A 65 -10.67 5.92 0.67
CA VAL A 65 -10.93 7.22 0.04
C VAL A 65 -9.87 7.49 -1.02
N ILE A 66 -8.60 7.30 -0.67
CA ILE A 66 -7.45 7.48 -1.57
C ILE A 66 -7.53 6.53 -2.77
N HIS A 67 -7.92 5.27 -2.55
CA HIS A 67 -8.06 4.31 -3.64
C HIS A 67 -9.12 4.78 -4.64
N HIS A 68 -10.30 5.16 -4.14
CA HIS A 68 -11.40 5.57 -5.01
C HIS A 68 -11.18 6.95 -5.65
N SER A 69 -10.49 7.90 -5.00
CA SER A 69 -10.15 9.19 -5.62
C SER A 69 -9.22 8.98 -6.81
N ILE A 70 -8.13 8.22 -6.64
CA ILE A 70 -7.21 7.87 -7.74
C ILE A 70 -7.92 7.14 -8.88
N MET A 71 -8.84 6.21 -8.57
CA MET A 71 -9.60 5.50 -9.60
C MET A 71 -10.55 6.42 -10.37
N LYS A 72 -11.15 7.42 -9.69
CA LYS A 72 -12.06 8.39 -10.32
C LYS A 72 -11.32 9.44 -11.14
N GLU A 73 -10.21 9.95 -10.63
CA GLU A 73 -9.40 11.03 -11.26
C GLU A 73 -8.50 10.49 -12.37
N GLY A 74 -8.32 9.17 -12.44
CA GLY A 74 -7.32 8.52 -13.27
C GLY A 74 -5.93 8.63 -12.65
N ARG A 75 -4.95 7.90 -13.22
CA ARG A 75 -3.54 8.04 -12.78
C ARG A 75 -3.15 9.51 -12.77
N LEU A 76 -2.54 9.96 -11.67
CA LEU A 76 -2.02 11.32 -11.51
C LEU A 76 -1.32 11.75 -12.80
N LYS A 77 -1.90 12.75 -13.49
CA LYS A 77 -1.28 13.31 -14.68
C LYS A 77 -0.16 14.24 -14.23
N ALA A 78 0.89 14.32 -15.04
CA ALA A 78 1.96 15.28 -14.81
C ALA A 78 1.35 16.68 -14.67
N ILE A 79 1.75 17.41 -13.61
CA ILE A 79 1.29 18.77 -13.38
C ILE A 79 1.91 19.65 -14.48
N PRO A 80 1.11 20.28 -15.37
CA PRO A 80 1.65 21.08 -16.47
C PRO A 80 2.55 22.20 -15.93
N GLY A 81 3.75 22.31 -16.46
CA GLY A 81 4.73 23.34 -16.05
C GLY A 81 5.53 23.00 -14.79
N LEU A 82 5.26 21.87 -14.12
CA LEU A 82 6.12 21.38 -13.03
C LEU A 82 7.16 20.40 -13.60
N TYR A 83 8.41 20.85 -13.62
CA TYR A 83 9.55 20.04 -13.99
C TYR A 83 10.35 19.67 -12.75
N VAL A 84 10.87 18.44 -12.73
CA VAL A 84 11.79 17.97 -11.71
C VAL A 84 13.06 17.53 -12.41
N TYR A 85 14.20 18.03 -11.93
CA TYR A 85 15.48 17.48 -12.33
C TYR A 85 15.66 16.12 -11.67
N HIS A 86 16.04 15.13 -12.46
CA HIS A 86 16.39 13.80 -11.96
C HIS A 86 17.78 13.41 -12.46
N LYS A 87 18.50 12.66 -11.63
CA LYS A 87 19.83 12.18 -12.00
C LYS A 87 19.67 10.90 -12.82
N ASN A 88 20.10 10.96 -14.07
CA ASN A 88 20.20 9.78 -14.91
C ASN A 88 21.30 8.87 -14.35
N MET A 89 20.93 7.66 -13.92
CA MET A 89 21.89 6.75 -13.28
C MET A 89 22.89 6.12 -14.26
N GLN A 90 22.62 6.12 -15.56
CA GLN A 90 23.52 5.56 -16.57
C GLN A 90 24.58 6.58 -17.01
N THR A 91 24.19 7.83 -17.21
CA THR A 91 25.09 8.91 -17.67
C THR A 91 25.67 9.75 -16.54
N GLY A 92 25.02 9.76 -15.37
CA GLY A 92 25.39 10.56 -14.21
C GLY A 92 24.98 12.03 -14.29
N VAL A 93 24.30 12.45 -15.36
CA VAL A 93 23.88 13.83 -15.62
C VAL A 93 22.52 14.11 -14.97
N TRP A 94 22.31 15.34 -14.51
CA TRP A 94 21.01 15.83 -14.05
C TRP A 94 20.22 16.38 -15.23
N GLU A 95 19.02 15.85 -15.47
CA GLU A 95 18.11 16.23 -16.55
C GLU A 95 16.65 16.41 -16.08
#